data_AF-A0A814Y583-F1
#
_entry.id   AF-A0A814Y583-F1
#
_cell.length_a   1.000
_cell.length_b   1.000
_cell.length_c   1.000
_cell.angle_alpha   90.00
_cell.angle_beta   90.00
_cell.angle_gamma   90.00
#
_symmetry.space_group_name_H-M   'P 1'
#
loop_
_entity.id
_entity.type
_entity.pdbx_description
1 polymer ?
#
loop_
_entity_poly.entity_id
_entity_poly.type
_entity_poly.pdbx_seq_one_letter_code
_entity_poly.pdbx_strand_id
1 'polypeptide(L)'
;MNSFTNILLCLYVATVSTVVLPELHVIKQATFKYPYSCQPQPIKYENCALFLTQYGVSRNAPDLLYNGACGSDNVFDVMLAGSNFGMLSDLGDVPLETVSASKAFNYNRTVGQDNEFVDSIPVVKGHTYAAVLAKSDIRALFVFRVESYERSGPAVISYAVKQYAMMEVVQEAPGFDWDAPNH
;
A
#
# COMPACT_ATOMS: atom_id res chain seq x y z
N MET A 1 10.49 33.51 57.32
CA MET A 1 9.72 33.46 56.06
C MET A 1 10.34 32.37 55.20
N ASN A 2 9.80 31.14 55.28
CA ASN A 2 10.30 30.00 54.50
C ASN A 2 9.23 29.61 53.49
N SER A 3 9.47 29.95 52.23
CA SER A 3 8.60 29.61 51.11
C SER A 3 9.00 28.24 50.58
N PHE A 4 8.15 27.23 50.78
CA PHE A 4 8.35 25.90 50.22
C PHE A 4 7.79 25.86 48.79
N THR A 5 8.67 25.76 47.81
CA THR A 5 8.32 25.59 46.39
C THR A 5 7.97 24.12 46.14
N ASN A 6 6.68 23.83 45.96
CA ASN A 6 6.21 22.52 45.51
C ASN A 6 6.55 22.32 44.03
N ILE A 7 7.53 21.46 43.74
CA ILE A 7 7.82 20.99 42.38
C ILE A 7 6.84 19.85 42.08
N LEU A 8 5.80 20.15 41.31
CA LEU A 8 4.86 19.15 40.81
C LEU A 8 5.53 18.40 39.65
N LEU A 9 5.99 17.17 39.93
CA LEU A 9 6.58 16.29 38.93
C LEU A 9 5.45 15.71 38.05
N CYS A 10 5.19 16.31 36.88
CA CYS A 10 4.31 15.73 35.88
C CYS A 10 5.00 14.53 35.20
N LEU A 11 4.68 13.32 35.65
CA LEU A 11 5.00 12.07 34.95
C LEU A 11 4.17 11.99 33.66
N TYR A 12 4.78 12.31 32.52
CA TYR A 12 4.22 11.98 31.21
C TYR A 12 4.41 10.48 30.97
N VAL A 13 3.32 9.73 31.02
CA VAL A 13 3.31 8.33 30.54
C VAL A 13 3.25 8.40 29.02
N ALA A 14 4.39 8.22 28.36
CA ALA A 14 4.43 8.03 26.92
C ALA A 14 3.81 6.66 26.61
N THR A 15 2.62 6.65 26.02
CA THR A 15 2.03 5.44 25.47
C THR A 15 2.83 5.06 24.22
N VAL A 16 3.67 4.03 24.33
CA VAL A 16 4.32 3.43 23.17
C VAL A 16 3.21 2.79 22.34
N SER A 17 2.80 3.45 21.26
CA SER A 17 1.90 2.84 20.27
C SER A 17 2.65 1.67 19.64
N THR A 18 2.27 0.45 20.01
CA THR A 18 2.81 -0.74 19.38
C THR A 18 2.28 -0.79 17.95
N VAL A 19 3.20 -0.83 16.97
CA VAL A 19 2.80 -0.94 15.57
C VAL A 19 2.15 -2.31 15.38
N VAL A 20 0.86 -2.29 15.01
CA VAL A 20 0.11 -3.51 14.71
C VAL A 20 0.33 -3.88 13.25
N LEU A 21 0.93 -5.05 13.03
CA LEU A 21 1.14 -5.62 11.71
C LEU A 21 -0.16 -6.22 11.15
N PRO A 22 -0.32 -6.30 9.82
CA PRO A 22 -1.50 -6.90 9.22
C PRO A 22 -1.48 -8.42 9.40
N GLU A 23 -2.66 -9.01 9.58
CA GLU A 23 -2.82 -10.47 9.52
C GLU A 23 -2.50 -10.97 8.10
N LEU A 24 -1.72 -12.04 8.04
CA LEU A 24 -1.34 -12.67 6.79
C LEU A 24 -2.38 -13.71 6.36
N HIS A 25 -2.59 -13.82 5.06
CA HIS A 25 -3.45 -14.83 4.40
C HIS A 25 -4.94 -14.75 4.76
N VAL A 26 -5.37 -13.70 5.46
CA VAL A 26 -6.78 -13.40 5.71
C VAL A 26 -7.31 -12.50 4.61
N ILE A 27 -8.40 -12.92 3.97
CA ILE A 27 -9.10 -12.10 2.97
C ILE A 27 -9.89 -11.02 3.69
N LYS A 28 -9.64 -9.78 3.30
CA LYS A 28 -10.31 -8.57 3.78
C LYS A 28 -10.91 -7.83 2.59
N GLN A 29 -11.86 -6.95 2.86
CA GLN A 29 -12.44 -6.08 1.85
C GLN A 29 -11.99 -4.64 2.09
N ALA A 30 -11.75 -3.91 1.01
CA ALA A 30 -11.52 -2.47 1.04
C ALA A 30 -12.44 -1.78 0.02
N THR A 31 -12.95 -0.62 0.41
CA THR A 31 -13.82 0.20 -0.43
C THR A 31 -13.16 1.56 -0.63
N PHE A 32 -12.92 1.90 -1.89
CA PHE A 32 -12.52 3.22 -2.33
C PHE A 32 -13.80 3.97 -2.72
N LYS A 33 -14.01 5.17 -2.20
CA LYS A 33 -15.21 5.97 -2.49
C LYS A 33 -15.11 6.67 -3.84
N TYR A 34 -13.92 7.19 -4.17
CA TYR A 34 -13.68 7.95 -5.40
C TYR A 34 -12.23 7.75 -5.87
N PRO A 35 -11.96 7.86 -7.19
CA PRO A 35 -10.60 7.97 -7.68
C PRO A 35 -9.89 9.18 -7.07
N TYR A 36 -8.59 9.07 -6.80
CA TYR A 36 -7.80 10.11 -6.12
C TYR A 36 -7.97 11.48 -6.78
N SER A 37 -7.83 11.56 -8.10
CA SER A 37 -7.90 12.81 -8.86
C SER A 37 -9.32 13.40 -8.98
N CYS A 38 -10.35 12.68 -8.51
CA CYS A 38 -11.76 13.10 -8.54
C CYS A 38 -12.31 13.48 -7.17
N GLN A 39 -11.47 13.55 -6.15
CA GLN A 39 -11.93 13.86 -4.81
C GLN A 39 -12.34 15.33 -4.65
N PRO A 40 -13.42 15.60 -3.89
CA PRO A 40 -13.70 16.95 -3.44
C PRO A 40 -12.58 17.42 -2.49
N GLN A 41 -12.25 18.71 -2.57
CA GLN A 41 -11.24 19.31 -1.71
C GLN A 41 -11.77 19.48 -0.26
N PRO A 42 -10.94 19.28 0.78
CA PRO A 42 -9.55 18.82 0.71
C PRO A 42 -9.44 17.31 0.42
N ILE A 43 -8.43 16.92 -0.35
CA ILE A 43 -8.13 15.51 -0.66
C ILE A 43 -7.87 14.72 0.62
N LYS A 44 -8.50 13.55 0.75
CA LYS A 44 -8.27 12.63 1.88
C LYS A 44 -8.01 11.21 1.38
N TYR A 45 -6.81 10.69 1.64
CA TYR A 45 -6.42 9.36 1.19
C TYR A 45 -7.33 8.23 1.71
N GLU A 46 -7.98 8.40 2.87
CA GLU A 46 -8.97 7.45 3.40
C GLU A 46 -10.13 7.12 2.44
N ASN A 47 -10.39 7.98 1.44
CA ASN A 47 -11.45 7.78 0.47
C ASN A 47 -10.98 7.10 -0.81
N CYS A 48 -9.68 7.01 -1.07
CA CYS A 48 -9.14 6.58 -2.36
C CYS A 48 -7.92 5.70 -2.24
N ALA A 49 -7.49 5.33 -1.03
CA ALA A 49 -6.26 4.61 -0.83
C ALA A 49 -6.42 3.51 0.23
N LEU A 50 -5.63 2.46 0.06
CA LEU A 50 -5.49 1.36 1.00
C LEU A 50 -4.27 1.62 1.87
N PHE A 51 -4.44 1.46 3.18
CA PHE A 51 -3.37 1.37 4.15
C PHE A 51 -3.43 0.01 4.80
N LEU A 52 -2.34 -0.76 4.73
CA LEU A 52 -2.25 -2.09 5.34
C LEU A 52 -2.02 -2.00 6.85
N THR A 53 -1.49 -0.87 7.34
CA THR A 53 -1.20 -0.64 8.76
C THR A 53 -1.52 0.77 9.21
N GLN A 54 -1.71 0.94 10.53
CA GLN A 54 -1.81 2.27 11.16
C GLN A 54 -0.52 3.08 11.02
N TYR A 55 0.62 2.42 10.86
CA TYR A 55 1.89 3.07 10.59
C TYR A 55 1.88 3.80 9.23
N GLY A 56 1.33 3.17 8.18
CA GLY A 56 1.13 3.83 6.89
C GLY A 56 0.17 5.02 6.99
N VAL A 57 -0.90 4.89 7.78
CA VAL A 57 -1.87 5.97 8.03
C VAL A 57 -1.21 7.18 8.70
N SER A 58 -0.43 6.96 9.77
CA SER A 58 0.21 8.06 10.51
C SER A 58 1.25 8.82 9.69
N ARG A 59 1.88 8.14 8.72
CA ARG A 59 2.82 8.74 7.77
C ARG A 59 2.16 9.29 6.51
N ASN A 60 0.84 9.14 6.37
CA ASN A 60 0.10 9.49 5.17
C ASN A 60 0.72 8.86 3.90
N ALA A 61 1.15 7.60 4.01
CA ALA A 61 1.89 6.86 2.98
C ALA A 61 1.09 5.61 2.55
N PRO A 62 0.17 5.74 1.58
CA PRO A 62 -0.69 4.62 1.19
C PRO A 62 0.08 3.47 0.56
N ASP A 63 -0.49 2.26 0.62
CA ASP A 63 0.08 1.03 0.04
C ASP A 63 -0.51 0.72 -1.33
N LEU A 64 -1.72 1.21 -1.62
CA LEU A 64 -2.36 1.18 -2.93
C LEU A 64 -3.20 2.44 -3.09
N LEU A 65 -3.13 3.10 -4.23
CA LEU A 65 -3.98 4.25 -4.55
C LEU A 65 -4.93 3.89 -5.68
N TYR A 66 -6.21 4.11 -5.48
CA TYR A 66 -7.20 4.10 -6.55
C TYR A 66 -7.22 5.48 -7.19
N ASN A 67 -6.83 5.57 -8.45
CA ASN A 67 -6.66 6.81 -9.18
C ASN A 67 -7.38 6.77 -10.53
N GLY A 68 -7.48 7.92 -11.17
CA GLY A 68 -8.19 8.16 -12.42
C GLY A 68 -8.56 9.63 -12.52
N ALA A 69 -8.27 10.27 -13.65
CA ALA A 69 -8.79 11.60 -13.96
C ALA A 69 -10.28 11.49 -14.33
N CYS A 70 -11.10 12.45 -13.94
CA CYS A 70 -12.56 12.40 -14.05
C CYS A 70 -13.03 12.40 -15.52
N GLY A 71 -13.03 11.22 -16.15
CA GLY A 71 -13.24 11.03 -17.59
C GLY A 71 -12.16 10.21 -18.30
N SER A 72 -11.06 9.88 -17.63
CA SER A 72 -10.04 8.91 -18.04
C SER A 72 -10.32 7.52 -17.47
N ASP A 73 -9.42 6.58 -17.76
CA ASP A 73 -9.52 5.23 -17.24
C ASP A 73 -8.99 5.17 -15.80
N ASN A 74 -9.64 4.35 -14.98
CA ASN A 74 -9.21 4.17 -13.61
C ASN A 74 -8.04 3.22 -13.54
N VAL A 75 -7.12 3.53 -12.65
CA VAL A 75 -5.91 2.76 -12.41
C VAL A 75 -5.71 2.53 -10.91
N PHE A 76 -4.97 1.49 -10.57
CA PHE A 76 -4.34 1.37 -9.27
C PHE A 76 -2.87 1.72 -9.38
N ASP A 77 -2.39 2.56 -8.46
CA ASP A 77 -1.00 3.00 -8.39
C ASP A 77 -0.36 2.53 -7.07
N VAL A 78 0.92 2.18 -7.11
CA VAL A 78 1.73 1.82 -5.92
C VAL A 78 2.95 2.71 -5.72
N MET A 79 3.39 3.43 -6.76
CA MET A 79 4.46 4.42 -6.65
C MET A 79 3.88 5.77 -6.22
N LEU A 80 3.90 6.00 -4.91
CA LEU A 80 3.40 7.22 -4.28
C LEU A 80 4.60 8.01 -3.76
N ALA A 81 4.60 9.32 -4.02
CA ALA A 81 5.76 10.22 -3.94
C ALA A 81 6.82 9.89 -2.87
N GLY A 82 8.10 9.86 -3.29
CA GLY A 82 9.28 9.71 -2.45
C GLY A 82 9.79 8.26 -2.37
N SER A 83 10.92 7.98 -3.06
CA SER A 83 11.86 6.84 -2.90
C SER A 83 11.32 5.42 -2.66
N ASN A 84 10.03 5.19 -2.92
CA ASN A 84 9.35 3.93 -2.65
C ASN A 84 9.21 3.16 -3.96
N PHE A 85 9.77 1.96 -3.99
CA PHE A 85 9.57 1.04 -5.08
C PHE A 85 8.25 0.30 -4.86
N GLY A 86 7.38 0.34 -5.87
CA GLY A 86 6.12 -0.39 -5.87
C GLY A 86 5.91 -0.95 -7.26
N MET A 87 5.48 -2.21 -7.34
CA MET A 87 5.10 -2.82 -8.60
C MET A 87 3.79 -3.60 -8.48
N LEU A 88 3.02 -3.56 -9.56
CA LEU A 88 1.78 -4.26 -9.77
C LEU A 88 1.90 -5.20 -10.96
N SER A 89 1.29 -6.36 -10.85
CA SER A 89 1.15 -7.29 -11.97
C SER A 89 -0.29 -7.82 -12.00
N ASP A 90 -0.92 -7.77 -13.17
CA ASP A 90 -2.22 -8.40 -13.43
C ASP A 90 -2.03 -9.92 -13.60
N LEU A 91 -2.73 -10.70 -12.79
CA LEU A 91 -2.73 -12.16 -12.86
C LEU A 91 -3.95 -12.69 -13.63
N GLY A 92 -4.81 -11.80 -14.13
CA GLY A 92 -6.04 -12.10 -14.84
C GLY A 92 -7.16 -12.57 -13.91
N ASP A 93 -8.13 -13.29 -14.49
CA ASP A 93 -9.26 -13.84 -13.75
C ASP A 93 -8.89 -15.12 -12.99
N VAL A 94 -8.13 -14.95 -11.89
CA VAL A 94 -7.82 -16.03 -10.95
C VAL A 94 -8.44 -15.77 -9.57
N PRO A 95 -8.98 -16.79 -8.88
CA PRO A 95 -9.48 -16.61 -7.52
C PRO A 95 -8.36 -16.24 -6.55
N LEU A 96 -8.62 -15.24 -5.70
CA LEU A 96 -7.67 -14.67 -4.74
C LEU A 96 -7.09 -15.73 -3.79
N GLU A 97 -7.90 -16.71 -3.40
CA GLU A 97 -7.58 -17.82 -2.49
C GLU A 97 -6.46 -18.70 -3.05
N THR A 98 -6.38 -18.82 -4.37
CA THR A 98 -5.45 -19.73 -5.04
C THR A 98 -4.06 -19.12 -5.25
N VAL A 99 -3.91 -17.82 -5.03
CA VAL A 99 -2.67 -17.07 -5.25
C VAL A 99 -1.78 -17.15 -4.01
N SER A 100 -0.64 -17.83 -4.16
CA SER A 100 0.44 -17.85 -3.17
C SER A 100 1.52 -16.82 -3.55
N ALA A 101 2.43 -16.51 -2.62
CA ALA A 101 3.56 -15.64 -2.91
C ALA A 101 4.40 -16.15 -4.09
N SER A 102 4.70 -17.45 -4.12
CA SER A 102 5.43 -18.07 -5.24
C SER A 102 4.68 -17.95 -6.57
N LYS A 103 3.35 -18.14 -6.57
CA LYS A 103 2.53 -18.01 -7.79
C LYS A 103 2.48 -16.58 -8.30
N ALA A 104 2.47 -15.59 -7.41
CA ALA A 104 2.47 -14.18 -7.78
C ALA A 104 3.71 -13.78 -8.61
N PHE A 105 4.86 -14.45 -8.39
CA PHE A 105 6.11 -14.17 -9.13
C PHE A 105 6.43 -15.16 -10.25
N ASN A 106 5.76 -16.32 -10.32
CA ASN A 106 6.08 -17.40 -11.28
C ASN A 106 4.95 -17.67 -12.28
N TYR A 107 4.06 -16.72 -12.51
CA TYR A 107 2.81 -16.97 -13.23
C TYR A 107 3.02 -17.37 -14.71
N ASN A 108 4.11 -16.92 -15.36
CA ASN A 108 4.49 -17.37 -16.71
C ASN A 108 4.64 -18.90 -16.83
N ARG A 109 4.87 -19.62 -15.73
CA ARG A 109 4.95 -21.09 -15.73
C ARG A 109 3.61 -21.80 -15.55
N THR A 110 2.52 -21.08 -15.23
CA THR A 110 1.24 -21.71 -14.86
C THR A 110 0.09 -21.30 -15.79
N VAL A 111 0.05 -20.05 -16.28
CA VAL A 111 -1.00 -19.59 -17.21
C VAL A 111 -0.47 -18.48 -18.14
N GLY A 112 0.33 -18.87 -19.14
CA GLY A 112 0.37 -18.30 -20.50
C GLY A 112 0.37 -16.78 -20.80
N GLN A 113 0.64 -15.86 -19.87
CA GLN A 113 0.72 -14.42 -20.17
C GLN A 113 2.01 -13.80 -19.65
N ASP A 114 2.57 -12.87 -20.43
CA ASP A 114 3.72 -12.03 -20.07
C ASP A 114 3.31 -11.06 -18.97
N ASN A 115 3.32 -11.52 -17.72
CA ASN A 115 3.00 -10.69 -16.58
C ASN A 115 4.08 -9.64 -16.39
N GLU A 116 3.83 -8.42 -16.88
CA GLU A 116 4.69 -7.27 -16.67
C GLU A 116 4.41 -6.66 -15.28
N PHE A 117 5.49 -6.30 -14.60
CA PHE A 117 5.41 -5.53 -13.36
C PHE A 117 5.52 -4.05 -13.70
N VAL A 118 4.45 -3.30 -13.44
CA VAL A 118 4.30 -1.88 -13.74
C VAL A 118 3.98 -1.08 -12.46
N ASP A 119 4.16 0.23 -12.47
CA ASP A 119 3.85 1.09 -11.31
C ASP A 119 2.36 1.41 -11.15
N SER A 120 1.62 1.34 -12.26
CA SER A 120 0.22 1.73 -12.41
C SER A 120 -0.49 0.73 -13.32
N ILE A 121 -1.67 0.24 -12.94
CA ILE A 121 -2.40 -0.77 -13.73
C ILE A 121 -3.89 -0.45 -13.90
N PRO A 122 -4.50 -0.67 -15.08
CA PRO A 122 -5.93 -0.44 -15.28
C PRO A 122 -6.80 -1.26 -14.33
N VAL A 123 -7.93 -0.68 -13.91
CA VAL A 123 -8.92 -1.39 -13.09
C VAL A 123 -9.82 -2.26 -13.97
N VAL A 124 -9.62 -3.57 -13.91
CA VAL A 124 -10.47 -4.56 -14.58
C VAL A 124 -11.23 -5.39 -13.55
N LYS A 125 -12.57 -5.37 -13.63
CA LYS A 125 -13.46 -6.15 -12.75
C LYS A 125 -13.20 -7.64 -12.93
N GLY A 126 -13.11 -8.37 -11.81
CA GLY A 126 -12.85 -9.81 -11.79
C GLY A 126 -11.38 -10.18 -11.97
N HIS A 127 -10.49 -9.22 -12.22
CA HIS A 127 -9.06 -9.51 -12.26
C HIS A 127 -8.47 -9.51 -10.85
N THR A 128 -7.43 -10.33 -10.67
CA THR A 128 -6.61 -10.38 -9.47
C THR A 128 -5.21 -9.89 -9.79
N TYR A 129 -4.67 -9.06 -8.90
CA TYR A 129 -3.40 -8.40 -9.05
C TYR A 129 -2.47 -8.80 -7.90
N ALA A 130 -1.17 -8.82 -8.19
CA ALA A 130 -0.12 -8.89 -7.18
C ALA A 130 0.53 -7.52 -7.02
N ALA A 131 0.72 -7.08 -5.77
CA ALA A 131 1.38 -5.84 -5.42
C ALA A 131 2.61 -6.11 -4.56
N VAL A 132 3.77 -5.64 -5.01
CA VAL A 132 5.05 -5.75 -4.33
C VAL A 132 5.48 -4.36 -3.92
N LEU A 133 5.70 -4.16 -2.62
CA LEU A 133 6.11 -2.88 -2.05
C LEU A 133 7.48 -3.01 -1.40
N ALA A 134 8.38 -2.10 -1.74
CA ALA A 134 9.66 -1.89 -1.10
C ALA A 134 9.86 -0.40 -0.82
N LYS A 135 9.39 0.02 0.36
CA LYS A 135 9.51 1.37 0.91
C LYS A 135 10.75 1.49 1.79
N SER A 136 11.15 2.67 2.26
CA SER A 136 12.33 2.77 3.15
C SER A 136 12.23 1.92 4.43
N ASP A 137 11.03 1.75 4.96
CA ASP A 137 10.72 1.11 6.25
C ASP A 137 9.80 -0.11 6.14
N ILE A 138 9.30 -0.46 4.95
CA ILE A 138 8.35 -1.55 4.74
C ILE A 138 8.75 -2.40 3.54
N ARG A 139 8.63 -3.72 3.68
CA ARG A 139 8.55 -4.68 2.56
C ARG A 139 7.21 -5.38 2.65
N ALA A 140 6.43 -5.37 1.58
CA ALA A 140 5.15 -6.06 1.57
C ALA A 140 4.89 -6.76 0.24
N LEU A 141 4.16 -7.87 0.31
CA LEU A 141 3.53 -8.52 -0.81
C LEU A 141 2.08 -8.74 -0.43
N PHE A 142 1.17 -8.22 -1.24
CA PHE A 142 -0.25 -8.54 -1.10
C PHE A 142 -0.85 -8.77 -2.48
N VAL A 143 -2.01 -9.41 -2.47
CA VAL A 143 -2.79 -9.66 -3.68
C VAL A 143 -4.17 -9.10 -3.47
N PHE A 144 -4.80 -8.62 -4.54
CA PHE A 144 -6.15 -8.09 -4.47
C PHE A 144 -6.93 -8.42 -5.74
N ARG A 145 -8.24 -8.64 -5.59
CA ARG A 145 -9.18 -8.90 -6.66
C ARG A 145 -10.19 -7.76 -6.71
N VAL A 146 -10.48 -7.28 -7.91
CA VAL A 146 -11.48 -6.22 -8.12
C VAL A 146 -12.87 -6.84 -8.18
N GLU A 147 -13.69 -6.58 -7.16
CA GLU A 147 -15.05 -7.10 -7.08
C GLU A 147 -16.01 -6.25 -7.91
N SER A 148 -15.86 -4.92 -7.82
CA SER A 148 -16.65 -3.96 -8.58
C SER A 148 -15.90 -2.63 -8.70
N TYR A 149 -16.21 -1.86 -9.73
CA TYR A 149 -15.83 -0.45 -9.81
C TYR A 149 -16.78 0.34 -10.71
N GLU A 150 -16.85 1.64 -10.50
CA GLU A 150 -17.52 2.61 -11.35
C GLU A 150 -16.51 3.66 -11.84
N ARG A 151 -16.59 4.08 -13.11
CA ARG A 151 -15.57 4.95 -13.73
C ARG A 151 -15.31 6.24 -12.96
N SER A 152 -16.35 6.89 -12.42
CA SER A 152 -16.21 8.11 -11.62
C SER A 152 -16.62 7.90 -10.17
N GLY A 153 -16.70 6.64 -9.74
CA GLY A 153 -17.34 6.26 -8.49
C GLY A 153 -16.51 5.27 -7.69
N PRO A 154 -17.17 4.51 -6.80
CA PRO A 154 -16.47 3.65 -5.87
C PRO A 154 -15.84 2.45 -6.57
N ALA A 155 -14.82 1.90 -5.94
CA ALA A 155 -14.26 0.59 -6.26
C ALA A 155 -14.22 -0.28 -4.99
N VAL A 156 -14.50 -1.56 -5.15
CA VAL A 156 -14.43 -2.54 -4.07
C VAL A 156 -13.45 -3.62 -4.46
N ILE A 157 -12.51 -3.90 -3.56
CA ILE A 157 -11.55 -4.99 -3.72
C ILE A 157 -11.63 -5.95 -2.54
N SER A 158 -11.39 -7.23 -2.81
CA SER A 158 -10.96 -8.19 -1.80
C SER A 158 -9.45 -8.29 -1.84
N TYR A 159 -8.76 -8.34 -0.71
CA TYR A 159 -7.30 -8.42 -0.66
C TYR A 159 -6.80 -9.34 0.45
N ALA A 160 -5.61 -9.87 0.28
CA ALA A 160 -4.91 -10.67 1.29
C ALA A 160 -3.42 -10.36 1.29
N VAL A 161 -2.87 -10.04 2.46
CA VAL A 161 -1.44 -9.83 2.64
C VAL A 161 -0.73 -11.18 2.68
N LYS A 162 0.30 -11.35 1.86
CA LYS A 162 1.09 -12.59 1.78
C LYS A 162 2.41 -12.47 2.54
N GLN A 163 2.96 -11.26 2.60
CA GLN A 163 4.14 -10.93 3.39
C GLN A 163 4.06 -9.47 3.81
N TYR A 164 4.49 -9.17 5.03
CA TYR A 164 4.68 -7.81 5.51
C TYR A 164 5.82 -7.79 6.52
N ALA A 165 6.80 -6.92 6.31
CA ALA A 165 7.93 -6.73 7.20
C ALA A 165 8.19 -5.23 7.37
N MET A 166 8.40 -4.81 8.62
CA MET A 166 8.98 -3.50 8.91
C MET A 166 10.49 -3.63 8.92
N MET A 167 11.15 -2.71 8.25
CA MET A 167 12.60 -2.66 8.10
C MET A 167 13.14 -1.57 9.03
N GLU A 168 14.19 -1.91 9.78
CA GLU A 168 15.01 -0.94 10.49
C GLU A 168 16.32 -0.77 9.71
N VAL A 169 16.63 0.48 9.32
CA VAL A 169 17.91 0.78 8.68
C VAL A 169 18.98 0.82 9.76
N VAL A 170 19.76 -0.25 9.85
CA VAL A 170 20.84 -0.35 10.83
C VAL A 170 22.10 0.39 10.35
N GLN A 171 22.39 0.33 9.05
CA GLN A 171 23.54 1.00 8.44
C GLN A 171 23.30 1.20 6.95
N GLU A 172 23.75 2.33 6.42
CA GLU A 172 23.70 2.66 4.99
C GLU A 172 25.12 2.78 4.43
N ALA A 173 25.33 2.35 3.19
CA ALA A 173 26.65 2.44 2.56
C ALA A 173 27.00 3.92 2.30
N PRO A 174 28.27 4.34 2.50
CA PRO A 174 28.69 5.69 2.14
C PRO A 174 28.40 5.98 0.66
N GLY A 175 27.70 7.08 0.38
CA GLY A 175 27.33 7.49 -0.98
C GLY A 175 26.07 6.83 -1.54
N PHE A 176 25.30 6.10 -0.73
CA PHE A 176 23.97 5.69 -1.12
C PHE A 176 23.08 6.92 -1.35
N ASP A 177 22.48 6.98 -2.52
CA ASP A 177 21.51 7.98 -2.92
C ASP A 177 20.61 7.32 -3.97
N TRP A 178 19.30 7.28 -3.68
CA TRP A 178 18.31 6.64 -4.56
C TRP A 178 18.24 7.30 -5.94
N ASP A 179 18.65 8.56 -6.04
CA ASP A 179 18.55 9.37 -7.26
C ASP A 179 19.92 9.61 -7.92
N ALA A 180 21.02 9.10 -7.34
CA ALA A 180 22.34 9.28 -7.91
C ALA A 180 22.50 8.51 -9.23
N PRO A 181 22.99 9.16 -10.31
CA PRO A 181 23.33 8.46 -11.55
C PRO A 181 24.55 7.57 -11.36
N ASN A 182 24.62 6.47 -12.12
CA ASN A 182 25.85 5.69 -12.23
C ASN A 182 26.91 6.50 -13.01
N HIS A 183 28.14 6.54 -12.50
CA HIS A 183 29.30 7.10 -13.19
C HIS A 183 30.07 6.03 -13.95
#